data_AF-A0A5K3FWI6-F1
#
_entry.id   AF-A0A5K3FWI6-F1
#
_cell.length_a   1.000
_cell.length_b   1.000
_cell.length_c   1.000
_cell.angle_alpha   90.00
_cell.angle_beta   90.00
_cell.angle_gamma   90.00
#
_symmetry.space_group_name_H-M   'P 1'
#
loop_
_entity.id
_entity.type
_entity.pdbx_description
1 polymer ?
#
loop_
_entity_poly.entity_id
_entity_poly.type
_entity_poly.pdbx_seq_one_letter_code
_entity_poly.pdbx_strand_id
1 'polypeptide(L)'
;MSLSTTQRSYQKDVQQLYRMIEASTDGQASVIGVTEMSVVISLHPKFSYNAHADFTAKIRCPLAYPRDTPQVTFNTPIFHPNIDNPTGEVCLNLLNEWRSCYNLLDLIKALLYLIANPNFDSPISQFGSLNNRSLLAKKTMRLLAGLPVNGERFAPNKAWCEWAEANGCLPTDDEENDEDDEDDASSEEEDGGVQTTLAAALQDRNDVRDAAFAYGVGDVVVGEGLTSIKTWSR
;
A
#
# COMPACT_ATOMS: atom_id res chain seq x y z
N MET A 1 32.18 -24.99 7.60
CA MET A 1 32.19 -23.76 8.44
C MET A 1 30.80 -23.62 9.07
N SER A 2 30.71 -23.38 10.38
CA SER A 2 29.43 -23.14 11.07
C SER A 2 28.86 -21.80 10.62
N LEU A 3 27.58 -21.77 10.23
CA LEU A 3 26.87 -20.50 10.01
C LEU A 3 26.86 -19.68 11.30
N SER A 4 26.94 -18.36 11.17
CA SER A 4 26.79 -17.45 12.30
C SER A 4 25.36 -17.53 12.86
N THR A 5 25.16 -17.14 14.12
CA THR A 5 23.82 -17.11 14.72
C THR A 5 22.87 -16.18 13.93
N THR A 6 23.38 -15.08 13.39
CA THR A 6 22.66 -14.18 12.48
C THR A 6 22.18 -14.91 11.23
N GLN A 7 23.09 -15.61 10.53
CA GLN A 7 22.76 -16.36 9.31
C GLN A 7 21.70 -17.43 9.60
N ARG A 8 21.76 -18.08 10.77
CA ARG A 8 20.72 -19.05 11.18
C ARG A 8 19.35 -18.40 11.35
N SER A 9 19.26 -17.26 12.03
CA SER A 9 17.99 -16.55 12.22
C SER A 9 17.41 -16.08 10.89
N TYR A 10 18.23 -15.45 10.05
CA TYR A 10 17.80 -15.02 8.71
C TYR A 10 17.32 -16.19 7.85
N GLN A 11 18.07 -17.30 7.81
CA GLN A 11 17.68 -18.48 7.03
C GLN A 11 16.39 -19.13 7.57
N LYS A 12 16.19 -19.14 8.88
CA LYS A 12 14.94 -19.62 9.49
C LYS A 12 13.75 -18.78 9.00
N ASP A 13 13.90 -17.46 8.98
CA ASP A 13 12.86 -16.55 8.50
C ASP A 13 12.58 -16.72 7.01
N VAL A 14 13.62 -16.87 6.19
CA VAL A 14 13.47 -17.17 4.75
C VAL A 14 12.72 -18.48 4.53
N GLN A 15 13.04 -19.53 5.28
CA GLN A 15 12.31 -20.81 5.21
C GLN A 15 10.85 -20.66 5.64
N GLN A 16 10.57 -19.82 6.63
CA GLN A 16 9.20 -19.50 7.04
C GLN A 16 8.47 -18.75 5.92
N LEU A 17 9.10 -17.77 5.28
CA LEU A 17 8.53 -17.02 4.16
C LEU A 17 8.11 -17.97 3.03
N TYR A 18 8.99 -18.83 2.54
CA TYR A 18 8.65 -19.78 1.47
C TYR A 18 7.47 -20.69 1.79
N ARG A 19 7.22 -20.96 3.07
CA ARG A 19 6.13 -21.85 3.52
C ARG A 19 4.82 -21.12 3.78
N MET A 20 4.89 -19.85 4.19
CA MET A 20 3.75 -19.19 4.84
C MET A 20 3.33 -17.90 4.14
N ILE A 21 4.17 -17.27 3.31
CA ILE A 21 3.91 -15.94 2.78
C ILE A 21 2.58 -15.87 2.04
N GLU A 22 2.30 -16.80 1.13
CA GLU A 22 1.09 -16.83 0.33
C GLU A 22 -0.16 -16.96 1.22
N ALA A 23 -0.25 -18.02 2.02
CA ALA A 23 -1.39 -18.26 2.89
C ALA A 23 -1.57 -17.18 3.97
N SER A 24 -0.46 -16.59 4.46
CA SER A 24 -0.50 -15.58 5.54
C SER A 24 -0.79 -14.17 5.05
N THR A 25 -0.69 -13.92 3.75
CA THR A 25 -0.99 -12.63 3.12
C THR A 25 -2.19 -12.70 2.18
N ASP A 26 -2.86 -13.86 2.10
CA ASP A 26 -3.90 -14.14 1.11
C ASP A 26 -3.41 -13.87 -0.33
N GLY A 27 -2.19 -14.29 -0.65
CA GLY A 27 -1.57 -14.09 -1.97
C GLY A 27 -1.12 -12.65 -2.28
N GLN A 28 -1.25 -11.71 -1.34
CA GLN A 28 -0.81 -10.33 -1.51
C GLN A 28 0.71 -10.14 -1.47
N ALA A 29 1.50 -11.18 -1.19
CA ALA A 29 2.95 -11.10 -1.26
C ALA A 29 3.59 -12.40 -1.74
N SER A 30 4.71 -12.26 -2.44
CA SER A 30 5.54 -13.38 -2.89
C SER A 30 7.03 -13.05 -2.79
N VAL A 31 7.86 -14.08 -2.63
CA VAL A 31 9.32 -13.93 -2.65
C VAL A 31 9.80 -14.09 -4.09
N ILE A 32 10.49 -13.07 -4.62
CA ILE A 32 11.01 -13.07 -6.00
C ILE A 32 12.54 -13.15 -6.07
N GLY A 33 13.23 -12.95 -4.95
CA GLY A 33 14.69 -13.11 -4.89
C GLY A 33 15.20 -13.25 -3.47
N VAL A 34 16.25 -14.06 -3.28
CA VAL A 34 16.92 -14.25 -2.00
C VAL A 34 18.43 -14.24 -2.22
N THR A 35 19.15 -13.54 -1.35
CA THR A 35 20.63 -13.56 -1.28
C THR A 35 21.06 -13.94 0.14
N GLU A 36 22.35 -13.80 0.47
CA GLU A 36 22.86 -14.20 1.78
C GLU A 36 22.21 -13.46 2.96
N MET A 37 21.82 -12.20 2.78
CA MET A 37 21.24 -11.34 3.83
C MET A 37 20.19 -10.38 3.27
N SER A 38 19.51 -10.74 2.17
CA SER A 38 18.45 -9.90 1.62
C SER A 38 17.37 -10.72 0.93
N VAL A 39 16.13 -10.26 1.04
CA VAL A 39 14.98 -10.81 0.32
C VAL A 39 14.41 -9.71 -0.55
N VAL A 40 14.07 -10.04 -1.80
CA VAL A 40 13.27 -9.19 -2.68
C VAL A 40 11.88 -9.81 -2.75
N ILE A 41 10.87 -8.99 -2.49
CA ILE A 41 9.47 -9.40 -2.46
C ILE A 41 8.69 -8.62 -3.51
N SER A 42 7.65 -9.26 -4.03
CA SER A 42 6.56 -8.58 -4.75
C SER A 42 5.36 -8.48 -3.83
N LEU A 43 4.72 -7.31 -3.78
CA LEU A 43 3.52 -6.99 -3.04
C LEU A 43 2.39 -6.70 -4.04
N HIS A 44 1.26 -7.36 -3.85
CA HIS A 44 0.07 -7.27 -4.70
C HIS A 44 -1.13 -6.86 -3.83
N PRO A 45 -1.28 -5.58 -3.45
CA PRO A 45 -2.40 -5.14 -2.63
C PRO A 45 -3.72 -5.48 -3.32
N LYS A 46 -4.67 -6.02 -2.56
CA LYS A 46 -6.03 -6.29 -3.05
C LYS A 46 -7.04 -5.21 -2.70
N PHE A 47 -6.65 -4.31 -1.80
CA PHE A 47 -7.51 -3.29 -1.20
C PHE A 47 -6.78 -1.95 -1.22
N SER A 48 -7.53 -0.88 -0.91
CA SER A 48 -7.08 0.51 -0.96
C SER A 48 -6.86 1.04 -2.37
N TYR A 49 -6.45 2.31 -2.47
CA TYR A 49 -6.15 3.00 -3.72
C TYR A 49 -5.02 2.33 -4.55
N ASN A 50 -4.26 1.43 -3.93
CA ASN A 50 -3.17 0.68 -4.55
C ASN A 50 -3.58 -0.74 -4.98
N ALA A 51 -4.87 -1.08 -4.95
CA ALA A 51 -5.36 -2.39 -5.37
C ALA A 51 -4.95 -2.69 -6.83
N HIS A 52 -4.65 -3.96 -7.13
CA HIS A 52 -4.26 -4.46 -8.46
C HIS A 52 -2.89 -4.01 -8.98
N ALA A 53 -2.16 -3.18 -8.22
CA ALA A 53 -0.79 -2.80 -8.54
C ALA A 53 0.22 -3.84 -8.03
N ASP A 54 1.35 -3.92 -8.72
CA ASP A 54 2.50 -4.73 -8.29
C ASP A 54 3.64 -3.83 -7.79
N PHE A 55 4.05 -3.99 -6.53
CA PHE A 55 5.18 -3.27 -5.95
C PHE A 55 6.32 -4.21 -5.59
N THR A 56 7.54 -3.86 -5.97
CA THR A 56 8.75 -4.56 -5.54
C THR A 56 9.39 -3.82 -4.39
N ALA A 57 9.76 -4.56 -3.34
CA ALA A 57 10.55 -4.06 -2.23
C ALA A 57 11.71 -5.00 -1.91
N LYS A 58 12.83 -4.42 -1.46
CA LYS A 58 14.01 -5.14 -0.98
C LYS A 58 14.15 -4.98 0.52
N ILE A 59 14.27 -6.11 1.21
CA ILE A 59 14.55 -6.18 2.65
C ILE A 59 16.01 -6.63 2.81
N ARG A 60 16.83 -5.83 3.48
CA ARG A 60 18.23 -6.14 3.80
C ARG A 60 18.38 -6.31 5.32
N CYS A 61 18.80 -7.50 5.73
CA CYS A 61 19.07 -7.80 7.13
C CYS A 61 20.52 -7.40 7.50
N PRO A 62 20.75 -6.66 8.60
CA PRO A 62 22.10 -6.35 9.06
C PRO A 62 22.81 -7.57 9.64
N LEU A 63 24.12 -7.46 9.86
CA LEU A 63 24.94 -8.53 10.47
C LEU A 63 24.50 -8.89 11.90
N ALA A 64 23.81 -7.99 12.60
CA ALA A 64 23.30 -8.20 13.94
C ALA A 64 21.83 -8.66 13.96
N TYR A 65 21.21 -8.91 12.81
CA TYR A 65 19.85 -9.43 12.73
C TYR A 65 19.67 -10.74 13.54
N PRO A 66 18.56 -10.93 14.28
CA PRO A 66 17.36 -10.08 14.38
C PRO A 66 17.42 -9.06 15.52
N ARG A 67 18.59 -8.83 16.14
CA ARG A 67 18.72 -7.82 17.19
C ARG A 67 18.52 -6.42 16.60
N ASP A 68 19.14 -6.18 15.46
CA ASP A 68 19.06 -4.91 14.74
C ASP A 68 18.01 -5.01 13.63
N THR A 69 17.32 -3.90 13.41
CA THR A 69 16.22 -3.78 12.44
C THR A 69 16.69 -4.02 11.01
N PRO A 70 15.91 -4.71 10.16
CA PRO A 70 16.18 -4.75 8.73
C PRO A 70 15.95 -3.39 8.06
N GLN A 71 16.67 -3.13 6.97
CA GLN A 71 16.39 -1.98 6.09
C GLN A 71 15.43 -2.41 4.99
N VAL A 72 14.41 -1.59 4.72
CA VAL A 72 13.47 -1.80 3.60
C VAL A 72 13.66 -0.67 2.60
N THR A 73 13.65 -1.04 1.31
CA THR A 73 13.69 -0.09 0.20
C THR A 73 12.64 -0.49 -0.84
N PHE A 74 11.72 0.40 -1.17
CA PHE A 74 10.81 0.25 -2.30
C PHE A 74 11.55 0.50 -3.62
N ASN A 75 11.31 -0.37 -4.59
CA ASN A 75 11.90 -0.29 -5.92
C ASN A 75 10.86 0.14 -6.98
N THR A 76 9.58 -0.07 -6.70
CA THR A 76 8.49 0.43 -7.55
C THR A 76 8.01 1.78 -7.01
N PRO A 77 7.85 2.80 -7.86
CA PRO A 77 7.23 4.07 -7.47
C PRO A 77 5.82 3.86 -6.89
N ILE A 78 5.50 4.60 -5.84
CA ILE A 78 4.21 4.57 -5.15
C ILE A 78 3.86 5.96 -4.64
N PHE A 79 2.60 6.39 -4.79
CA PHE A 79 2.14 7.62 -4.17
C PHE A 79 1.75 7.33 -2.71
N HIS A 80 2.65 7.63 -1.76
CA HIS A 80 2.43 7.27 -0.36
C HIS A 80 3.17 8.21 0.61
N PRO A 81 2.51 8.74 1.67
CA PRO A 81 3.13 9.70 2.60
C PRO A 81 4.31 9.12 3.40
N ASN A 82 4.30 7.81 3.66
CA ASN A 82 5.35 7.13 4.44
C ASN A 82 6.39 6.37 3.60
N ILE A 83 6.35 6.48 2.27
CA ILE A 83 7.34 5.85 1.38
C ILE A 83 7.90 6.94 0.46
N ASP A 84 9.19 7.21 0.57
CA ASP A 84 9.84 8.23 -0.23
C ASP A 84 10.19 7.69 -1.62
N ASN A 85 9.61 8.26 -2.69
CA ASN A 85 9.85 7.76 -4.06
C ASN A 85 11.31 7.90 -4.54
N PRO A 86 12.00 9.04 -4.33
CA PRO A 86 13.39 9.19 -4.75
C PRO A 86 14.34 8.15 -4.13
N THR A 87 14.18 7.85 -2.83
CA THR A 87 15.10 6.95 -2.10
C THR A 87 14.58 5.53 -1.93
N GLY A 88 13.26 5.33 -2.00
CA GLY A 88 12.55 4.11 -1.63
C GLY A 88 12.45 3.88 -0.12
N GLU A 89 12.86 4.84 0.72
CA GLU A 89 12.85 4.66 2.18
C GLU A 89 11.43 4.58 2.73
N VAL A 90 11.25 3.72 3.74
CA VAL A 90 9.95 3.45 4.37
C VAL A 90 9.99 3.91 5.81
N CYS A 91 9.06 4.80 6.17
CA CYS A 91 8.79 5.16 7.57
C CYS A 91 7.70 4.24 8.11
N LEU A 92 8.09 3.22 8.89
CA LEU A 92 7.18 2.25 9.49
C LEU A 92 7.51 2.08 10.98
N ASN A 93 6.52 2.24 11.86
CA ASN A 93 6.71 2.13 13.31
C ASN A 93 7.34 0.80 13.74
N LEU A 94 7.00 -0.30 13.07
CA LEU A 94 7.61 -1.61 13.34
C LEU A 94 9.14 -1.62 13.11
N LEU A 95 9.65 -0.83 12.16
CA LEU A 95 11.09 -0.70 11.92
C LEU A 95 11.78 0.14 13.02
N ASN A 96 11.10 1.18 13.51
CA ASN A 96 11.59 2.06 14.58
C ASN A 96 11.59 1.36 15.94
N GLU A 97 10.56 0.55 16.21
CA GLU A 97 10.38 -0.19 17.48
C GLU A 97 10.71 -1.67 17.33
N TRP A 98 11.63 -1.99 16.42
CA TRP A 98 11.98 -3.36 16.09
C TRP A 98 12.39 -4.17 17.33
N ARG A 99 11.81 -5.35 17.46
CA ARG A 99 12.15 -6.34 18.49
C ARG A 99 12.58 -7.62 17.80
N SER A 100 13.55 -8.32 18.40
CA SER A 100 14.07 -9.59 17.86
C SER A 100 13.07 -10.75 17.86
N CYS A 101 11.85 -10.55 18.37
CA CYS A 101 10.73 -11.46 18.23
C CYS A 101 9.97 -11.30 16.91
N TYR A 102 10.09 -10.14 16.24
CA TYR A 102 9.53 -9.95 14.91
C TYR A 102 10.39 -10.67 13.87
N ASN A 103 9.70 -11.24 12.88
CA ASN A 103 10.32 -11.94 11.76
C ASN A 103 10.02 -11.23 10.43
N LEU A 104 10.63 -11.70 9.34
CA LEU A 104 10.42 -11.11 8.01
C LEU A 104 8.96 -11.17 7.53
N LEU A 105 8.18 -12.19 7.93
CA LEU A 105 6.76 -12.27 7.56
C LEU A 105 5.93 -11.20 8.27
N ASP A 106 6.24 -10.90 9.54
CA ASP A 106 5.58 -9.82 10.29
C ASP A 106 5.85 -8.47 9.62
N LEU A 107 7.09 -8.24 9.18
CA LEU A 107 7.46 -7.04 8.43
C LEU A 107 6.67 -6.93 7.11
N ILE A 108 6.56 -8.00 6.33
CA ILE A 108 5.79 -8.00 5.06
C ILE A 108 4.31 -7.68 5.31
N LYS A 109 3.71 -8.26 6.34
CA LYS A 109 2.33 -7.95 6.73
C LYS A 109 2.17 -6.48 7.13
N ALA A 110 3.14 -5.93 7.86
CA ALA A 110 3.14 -4.53 8.23
C ALA A 110 3.31 -3.58 7.03
N LEU A 111 4.09 -3.97 6.01
CA LEU A 111 4.19 -3.23 4.75
C LEU A 111 2.86 -3.22 3.99
N LEU A 112 2.19 -4.37 3.88
CA LEU A 112 0.85 -4.45 3.27
C LEU A 112 -0.17 -3.59 4.03
N TYR A 113 -0.11 -3.63 5.37
CA TYR A 113 -0.96 -2.79 6.21
C TYR A 113 -0.70 -1.30 5.98
N LEU A 114 0.57 -0.89 5.86
CA LEU A 114 0.97 0.48 5.59
C LEU A 114 0.41 0.96 4.24
N ILE A 115 0.58 0.18 3.17
CA ILE A 115 0.02 0.49 1.84
C ILE A 115 -1.51 0.66 1.89
N ALA A 116 -2.19 -0.15 2.70
CA ALA A 116 -3.62 -0.08 2.86
C ALA A 116 -4.08 1.10 3.74
N ASN A 117 -3.24 1.53 4.70
CA ASN A 117 -3.57 2.53 5.71
C ASN A 117 -2.44 3.56 5.84
N PRO A 118 -2.33 4.51 4.89
CA PRO A 118 -1.30 5.54 4.94
C PRO A 118 -1.42 6.41 6.20
N ASN A 119 -0.29 6.76 6.81
CA ASN A 119 -0.24 7.65 7.97
C ASN A 119 0.14 9.08 7.54
N PHE A 120 -0.86 9.97 7.53
CA PHE A 120 -0.70 11.38 7.15
C PHE A 120 -0.19 12.27 8.28
N ASP A 121 -0.16 11.80 9.54
CA ASP A 121 0.27 12.60 10.69
C ASP A 121 1.80 12.66 10.81
N SER A 122 2.51 11.80 10.09
CA SER A 122 3.98 11.73 10.08
C SER A 122 4.51 11.37 8.70
N PRO A 123 4.28 12.22 7.68
CA PRO A 123 4.77 11.98 6.34
C PRO A 123 6.30 12.16 6.32
N ILE A 124 6.98 11.22 5.65
CA ILE A 124 8.41 11.37 5.33
C ILE A 124 8.60 11.81 3.87
N SER A 125 7.68 11.41 3.00
CA SER A 125 7.70 11.77 1.60
C SER A 125 7.04 13.12 1.41
N GLN A 126 7.81 14.10 0.92
CA GLN A 126 7.23 15.36 0.44
C GLN A 126 6.32 15.12 -0.76
N PHE A 127 6.71 14.18 -1.62
CA PHE A 127 5.96 13.82 -2.82
C PHE A 127 4.59 13.17 -2.50
N GLY A 128 4.53 12.32 -1.47
CA GLY A 128 3.31 11.65 -1.04
C GLY A 128 2.47 12.42 -0.01
N SER A 129 2.88 13.62 0.38
CA SER A 129 2.12 14.48 1.31
C SER A 129 0.91 15.09 0.61
N LEU A 130 -0.20 15.17 1.34
CA LEU A 130 -1.46 15.78 0.89
C LEU A 130 -2.04 16.63 2.02
N ASN A 131 -2.52 17.83 1.67
CA ASN A 131 -3.39 18.59 2.58
C ASN A 131 -4.84 18.11 2.41
N ASN A 132 -5.25 17.90 1.16
CA ASN A 132 -6.58 17.39 0.83
C ASN A 132 -6.56 15.87 0.60
N ARG A 133 -6.96 15.11 1.62
CA ARG A 133 -6.97 13.63 1.57
C ARG A 133 -7.88 13.04 0.47
N SER A 134 -8.85 13.80 -0.04
CA SER A 134 -9.73 13.34 -1.13
C SER A 134 -8.98 13.10 -2.45
N LEU A 135 -7.83 13.77 -2.64
CA LEU A 135 -7.02 13.65 -3.85
C LEU A 135 -6.14 12.39 -3.87
N LEU A 136 -6.07 11.66 -2.76
CA LEU A 136 -5.25 10.44 -2.67
C LEU A 136 -5.59 9.43 -3.76
N ALA A 137 -6.89 9.22 -4.03
CA ALA A 137 -7.34 8.33 -5.10
C ALA A 137 -6.83 8.81 -6.47
N LYS A 138 -7.11 10.07 -6.80
CA LYS A 138 -6.73 10.72 -8.07
C LYS A 138 -5.22 10.66 -8.30
N LYS A 139 -4.41 11.09 -7.33
CA LYS A 139 -2.93 11.10 -7.45
C LYS A 139 -2.34 9.70 -7.50
N THR A 140 -2.89 8.75 -6.74
CA THR A 140 -2.46 7.35 -6.81
C THR A 140 -2.72 6.76 -8.20
N MET A 141 -3.93 6.91 -8.75
CA MET A 141 -4.25 6.41 -10.09
C MET A 141 -3.37 7.05 -11.18
N ARG A 142 -3.14 8.37 -11.10
CA ARG A 142 -2.26 9.07 -12.06
C ARG A 142 -0.83 8.52 -12.02
N LEU A 143 -0.26 8.34 -10.82
CA LEU A 143 1.07 7.75 -10.67
C LEU A 143 1.12 6.33 -11.24
N LEU A 144 0.13 5.49 -10.92
CA LEU A 144 0.07 4.11 -11.41
C LEU A 144 -0.08 4.05 -12.94
N ALA A 145 -0.81 5.00 -13.54
CA ALA A 145 -0.93 5.16 -14.98
C ALA A 145 0.34 5.72 -15.66
N GLY A 146 1.35 6.14 -14.89
CA GLY A 146 2.54 6.81 -15.41
C GLY A 146 2.28 8.23 -15.93
N LEU A 147 1.19 8.85 -15.48
CA LEU A 147 0.88 10.27 -15.71
C LEU A 147 1.67 11.16 -14.73
N PRO A 148 1.85 12.46 -15.04
CA PRO A 148 2.49 13.37 -14.12
C PRO A 148 1.68 13.53 -12.83
N VAL A 149 2.41 13.53 -11.70
CA VAL A 149 1.91 13.86 -10.37
C VAL A 149 2.92 14.79 -9.71
N ASN A 150 2.48 15.93 -9.18
CA ASN A 150 3.33 16.99 -8.63
C ASN A 150 4.48 17.39 -9.59
N GLY A 151 4.22 17.38 -10.91
CA GLY A 151 5.22 17.66 -11.94
C GLY A 151 6.27 16.57 -12.19
N GLU A 152 6.24 15.45 -11.45
CA GLU A 152 7.12 14.30 -11.67
C GLU A 152 6.41 13.18 -12.45
N ARG A 153 7.17 12.43 -13.26
CA ARG A 153 6.64 11.29 -14.03
C ARG A 153 7.42 10.03 -13.70
N PHE A 154 6.69 8.96 -13.41
CA PHE A 154 7.23 7.64 -13.12
C PHE A 154 6.83 6.62 -14.18
N ALA A 155 7.53 5.48 -14.21
CA ALA A 155 7.13 4.37 -15.07
C ALA A 155 5.76 3.83 -14.61
N PRO A 156 4.84 3.51 -15.55
CA PRO A 156 3.53 3.00 -15.21
C PRO A 156 3.63 1.63 -14.51
N ASN A 157 2.71 1.39 -13.58
CA ASN A 157 2.53 0.08 -12.96
C ASN A 157 1.78 -0.82 -13.93
N LYS A 158 2.48 -1.76 -14.56
CA LYS A 158 1.92 -2.59 -15.64
C LYS A 158 0.71 -3.41 -15.20
N ALA A 159 0.78 -4.07 -14.03
CA ALA A 159 -0.31 -4.87 -13.51
C ALA A 159 -1.57 -4.03 -13.29
N TRP A 160 -1.40 -2.85 -12.70
CA TRP A 160 -2.50 -1.91 -12.51
C TRP A 160 -3.06 -1.39 -13.83
N CYS A 161 -2.22 -1.01 -14.79
CA CYS A 161 -2.66 -0.53 -16.10
C CYS A 161 -3.43 -1.59 -16.88
N GLU A 162 -2.97 -2.84 -16.89
CA GLU A 162 -3.66 -3.96 -17.54
C GLU A 162 -5.05 -4.17 -16.92
N TRP A 163 -5.13 -4.13 -15.59
CA TRP A 163 -6.42 -4.20 -14.89
C TRP A 163 -7.31 -2.99 -15.22
N ALA A 164 -6.75 -1.78 -15.20
CA ALA A 164 -7.51 -0.55 -15.41
C ALA A 164 -8.03 -0.44 -16.85
N GLU A 165 -7.25 -0.88 -17.84
CA GLU A 165 -7.66 -0.95 -19.24
C GLU A 165 -8.82 -1.95 -19.42
N ALA A 166 -8.69 -3.14 -18.83
CA ALA A 166 -9.74 -4.17 -18.89
C ALA A 166 -11.07 -3.73 -18.23
N ASN A 167 -11.01 -2.78 -17.29
CA ASN A 167 -12.17 -2.26 -16.57
C ASN A 167 -12.59 -0.84 -17.02
N GLY A 168 -11.93 -0.28 -18.04
CA GLY A 168 -12.25 1.05 -18.57
C GLY A 168 -12.10 2.20 -17.57
N CYS A 169 -11.17 2.08 -16.62
CA CYS A 169 -10.92 3.08 -15.56
C CYS A 169 -9.54 3.76 -15.65
N LEU A 170 -8.87 3.69 -16.81
CA LEU A 170 -7.65 4.46 -17.03
C LEU A 170 -7.92 5.97 -16.94
N PRO A 171 -7.12 6.73 -16.17
CA PRO A 171 -7.25 8.18 -16.11
C PRO A 171 -6.83 8.81 -17.44
N THR A 172 -7.48 9.93 -17.78
CA THR A 172 -7.12 10.80 -18.88
C THR A 172 -5.92 11.69 -18.51
N ASP A 173 -5.12 12.06 -19.51
CA ASP A 173 -4.01 13.02 -19.36
C ASP A 173 -4.54 14.47 -19.35
N ASP A 174 -5.54 14.72 -18.51
CA ASP A 174 -5.99 16.08 -18.21
C ASP A 174 -4.95 16.75 -17.30
N GLU A 175 -4.79 18.07 -17.44
CA GLU A 175 -3.82 18.83 -16.65
C GLU A 175 -4.04 18.59 -15.14
N GLU A 176 -2.95 18.35 -14.42
CA GLU A 176 -2.99 18.25 -12.97
C GLU A 176 -3.32 19.63 -12.41
N ASN A 177 -4.42 19.75 -11.65
CA ASN A 177 -4.79 20.99 -10.98
C ASN A 177 -4.30 20.95 -9.54
N ASP A 178 -3.14 21.56 -9.27
CA ASP A 178 -2.57 21.64 -7.93
C ASP A 178 -3.37 22.54 -6.98
N GLU A 179 -4.23 23.43 -7.52
CA GLU A 179 -5.16 24.24 -6.71
C GLU A 179 -6.13 23.37 -5.88
N ASP A 180 -6.39 22.12 -6.31
CA ASP A 180 -7.26 21.19 -5.59
C ASP A 180 -6.66 20.76 -4.21
N ASP A 181 -5.34 20.91 -4.04
CA ASP A 181 -4.56 20.48 -2.86
C ASP A 181 -4.20 21.63 -1.89
N GLU A 182 -4.65 22.86 -2.17
CA GLU A 182 -4.49 24.01 -1.27
C GLU A 182 -5.48 23.92 -0.07
N ASP A 183 -5.07 24.44 1.10
CA ASP A 183 -5.83 24.33 2.36
C ASP A 183 -7.26 24.89 2.23
N ASP A 184 -8.28 24.03 2.28
CA ASP A 184 -9.66 24.45 2.54
C ASP A 184 -9.79 24.81 4.02
N ALA A 185 -9.61 26.09 4.34
CA ALA A 185 -9.71 26.65 5.69
C ALA A 185 -11.14 26.62 6.28
N SER A 186 -11.98 25.65 5.92
CA SER A 186 -13.39 25.58 6.34
C SER A 186 -13.95 24.17 6.55
N SER A 187 -13.30 23.33 7.36
CA SER A 187 -14.06 22.31 8.11
C SER A 187 -13.47 22.07 9.48
N GLU A 188 -14.23 22.42 10.51
CA GLU A 188 -13.96 22.08 11.91
C GLU A 188 -14.08 20.56 12.07
N GLU A 189 -12.96 19.86 12.31
CA GLU A 189 -13.01 18.45 12.70
C GLU A 189 -13.44 18.34 14.17
N GLU A 190 -14.67 17.85 14.42
CA GLU A 190 -15.04 17.30 15.72
C GLU A 190 -14.22 16.02 15.98
N ASP A 191 -13.32 16.12 16.95
CA ASP A 191 -12.62 15.01 17.59
C ASP A 191 -13.62 14.03 18.20
N GLY A 192 -13.79 12.89 17.53
CA GLY A 192 -14.49 11.74 18.06
C GLY A 192 -13.97 10.51 17.36
N GLY A 193 -13.08 9.75 17.99
CA GLY A 193 -12.53 8.51 17.43
C GLY A 193 -13.61 7.60 16.85
N VAL A 194 -13.71 7.55 15.53
CA VAL A 194 -14.71 6.72 14.84
C VAL A 194 -14.05 5.41 14.43
N GLN A 195 -14.42 4.32 15.10
CA GLN A 195 -14.50 3.03 14.44
C GLN A 195 -15.52 3.16 13.31
N THR A 196 -15.06 3.50 12.10
CA THR A 196 -15.93 3.61 10.93
C THR A 196 -16.38 2.21 10.54
N THR A 197 -17.53 1.82 11.06
CA THR A 197 -18.23 0.62 10.61
C THR A 197 -18.83 0.87 9.23
N LEU A 198 -18.80 -0.16 8.38
CA LEU A 198 -19.29 -0.28 7.00
C LEU A 198 -20.63 0.44 6.69
N ALA A 199 -21.45 0.73 7.70
CA ALA A 199 -22.72 1.43 7.55
C ALA A 199 -22.61 2.96 7.41
N ALA A 200 -21.58 3.59 8.00
CA ALA A 200 -21.42 5.05 7.98
C ALA A 200 -20.95 5.57 6.61
N ALA A 201 -20.12 4.80 5.90
CA ALA A 201 -19.65 5.13 4.55
C ALA A 201 -20.74 4.99 3.46
N LEU A 202 -21.91 4.42 3.78
CA LEU A 202 -23.00 4.18 2.84
C LEU A 202 -24.11 5.25 2.88
N GLN A 203 -24.00 6.27 3.74
CA GLN A 203 -25.06 7.26 3.93
C GLN A 203 -24.90 8.54 3.10
N ASP A 204 -23.70 8.84 2.60
CA ASP A 204 -23.48 9.99 1.73
C ASP A 204 -23.51 9.57 0.26
N ARG A 205 -24.71 9.61 -0.32
CA ARG A 205 -24.96 9.21 -1.70
C ARG A 205 -24.53 10.32 -2.66
N ASN A 206 -23.27 10.25 -3.09
CA ASN A 206 -22.89 10.57 -4.47
C ASN A 206 -21.66 9.80 -5.01
N ASP A 207 -20.84 9.14 -4.18
CA ASP A 207 -19.61 8.47 -4.66
C ASP A 207 -19.61 6.94 -4.48
N VAL A 208 -20.66 6.28 -4.97
CA VAL A 208 -20.73 4.80 -5.01
C VAL A 208 -19.60 4.19 -5.86
N ARG A 209 -19.02 4.97 -6.78
CA ARG A 209 -17.88 4.56 -7.62
C ARG A 209 -16.55 4.56 -6.86
N ASP A 210 -16.28 5.55 -6.02
CA ASP A 210 -15.03 5.64 -5.27
C ASP A 210 -14.97 4.65 -4.11
N ALA A 211 -16.11 4.35 -3.49
CA ALA A 211 -16.23 3.27 -2.51
C ALA A 211 -16.01 1.88 -3.15
N ALA A 212 -16.49 1.65 -4.38
CA ALA A 212 -16.22 0.41 -5.11
C ALA A 212 -14.73 0.29 -5.49
N PHE A 213 -14.08 1.41 -5.80
CA PHE A 213 -12.67 1.52 -6.15
C PHE A 213 -11.73 1.25 -4.95
N ALA A 214 -12.05 1.78 -3.77
CA ALA A 214 -11.24 1.58 -2.56
C ALA A 214 -11.32 0.17 -1.96
N TYR A 215 -12.41 -0.57 -2.24
CA TYR A 215 -12.70 -1.88 -1.62
C TYR A 215 -12.70 -3.08 -2.58
N GLY A 216 -12.34 -2.89 -3.86
CA GLY A 216 -12.20 -4.00 -4.81
C GLY A 216 -13.48 -4.82 -5.00
N VAL A 217 -14.66 -4.16 -4.99
CA VAL A 217 -15.93 -4.85 -5.23
C VAL A 217 -16.08 -5.03 -6.75
N GLY A 218 -15.84 -6.25 -7.23
CA GLY A 218 -16.14 -6.64 -8.60
C GLY A 218 -17.61 -6.41 -8.94
N ASP A 219 -17.84 -5.81 -10.11
CA ASP A 219 -19.12 -5.57 -10.79
C ASP A 219 -20.27 -5.04 -9.91
N VAL A 220 -20.40 -3.71 -9.87
CA VAL A 220 -21.71 -3.08 -9.64
C VAL A 220 -22.47 -3.07 -10.98
N VAL A 221 -23.20 -4.14 -11.25
CA VAL A 221 -24.22 -4.12 -12.31
C VAL A 221 -25.32 -3.16 -11.84
N VAL A 222 -25.36 -1.96 -12.42
CA VAL A 222 -26.50 -1.04 -12.25
C VAL A 222 -27.65 -1.57 -13.12
N GLY A 223 -28.35 -2.57 -12.59
CA GLY A 223 -29.62 -3.06 -13.11
C GLY A 223 -30.75 -2.60 -12.19
N GLU A 224 -31.76 -1.96 -12.76
CA GLU A 224 -32.90 -1.39 -12.05
C GLU A 224 -33.57 -2.37 -11.08
N GLY A 225 -33.68 -1.97 -9.81
CA GLY A 225 -34.64 -2.52 -8.86
C GLY A 225 -34.13 -3.61 -7.91
N LEU A 226 -34.27 -3.31 -6.62
CA LEU A 226 -34.22 -4.19 -5.44
C LEU A 226 -32.83 -4.56 -4.90
N THR A 227 -32.46 -3.82 -3.87
CA THR A 227 -31.37 -4.06 -2.91
C THR A 227 -31.57 -5.36 -2.14
N SER A 228 -30.63 -6.28 -2.26
CA SER A 228 -30.37 -7.29 -1.23
C SER A 228 -28.88 -7.59 -1.14
N ILE A 229 -28.23 -6.93 -0.18
CA ILE A 229 -26.84 -7.19 0.21
C ILE A 229 -26.88 -8.40 1.15
N LYS A 230 -26.38 -9.56 0.70
CA LYS A 230 -26.10 -10.68 1.60
C LYS A 230 -24.71 -10.47 2.21
N THR A 231 -24.69 -9.96 3.43
CA THR A 231 -23.52 -10.02 4.30
C THR A 231 -23.27 -11.47 4.71
N TRP A 232 -22.07 -12.00 4.49
CA TRP A 232 -21.65 -13.26 5.10
C TRP A 232 -21.26 -13.00 6.55
N SER A 233 -21.93 -13.69 7.47
CA SER A 233 -21.56 -13.73 8.89
C SER A 233 -20.72 -14.97 9.17
N ARG A 234 -19.56 -14.71 9.79
CA ARG A 234 -18.59 -15.62 10.44
C ARG A 234 -17.67 -16.44 9.54
#